data_AF-A0A9W4S8L5-F1
#
_entry.id   AF-A0A9W4S8L5-F1
#
_cell.length_a   1.000
_cell.length_b   1.000
_cell.length_c   1.000
_cell.angle_alpha   90.00
_cell.angle_beta   90.00
_cell.angle_gamma   90.00
#
_symmetry.space_group_name_H-M   'P 1'
#
loop_
_entity.id
_entity.type
_entity.pdbx_description
1 polymer ?
#
loop_
_entity_poly.entity_id
_entity_poly.type
_entity_poly.pdbx_seq_one_letter_code
_entity_poly.pdbx_strand_id
1 'polypeptide(L)'
;MLRTVSFGDHLQAGGSRTAESAQKTQRTSEDEGRRNTAHLQVDLEGSLIYHGATSIYRANAYRLTTSNTLGAFSSQSSPKLVSESTFEHVAEHFGISLQDELVSDALLQFFKWQYPHFMFIYREAFLRDHFGERSNCKYWSSALLLSICALGTLMSPDKRHRQASEQFFSAAESILIVSGFTKPSIVTVQGFLCLAFYEIGRGNLSKGWGFSGIAFRMAQDLGFQRDPKHWISHDSSLVTEEDMEIRRRIFWGCYTSDKLISLILGRPVYLFYDDAEVETTERLP
;
A
#
# COMPACT_ATOMS: atom_id res chain seq x y z
N MET A 1 -17.65 33.61 -42.36
CA MET A 1 -17.48 35.08 -42.44
C MET A 1 -17.27 35.59 -41.00
N LEU A 2 -16.06 35.38 -40.48
CA LEU A 2 -15.65 35.75 -39.12
C LEU A 2 -15.08 37.17 -39.18
N ARG A 3 -15.76 38.13 -38.57
CA ARG A 3 -15.24 39.49 -38.39
C ARG A 3 -14.41 39.55 -37.12
N THR A 4 -13.13 39.82 -37.31
CA THR A 4 -12.16 40.26 -36.30
C THR A 4 -12.57 41.61 -35.73
N VAL A 5 -12.43 41.79 -34.42
CA VAL A 5 -12.48 43.10 -33.76
C VAL A 5 -11.15 43.34 -33.06
N SER A 6 -10.59 44.52 -33.35
CA SER A 6 -9.24 45.00 -33.03
C SER A 6 -9.02 45.25 -31.54
N PHE A 7 -7.79 44.97 -31.10
CA PHE A 7 -7.22 45.49 -29.87
C PHE A 7 -6.91 46.98 -29.98
N GLY A 8 -7.04 47.70 -28.87
CA GLY A 8 -6.67 49.11 -28.71
C GLY A 8 -6.78 49.53 -27.24
N ASP A 9 -5.63 49.49 -26.57
CA ASP A 9 -5.14 50.40 -25.53
C ASP A 9 -6.01 50.79 -24.33
N HIS A 10 -5.60 50.34 -23.13
CA HIS A 10 -5.31 51.23 -22.00
C HIS A 10 -4.50 50.47 -20.93
N LEU A 11 -3.18 50.58 -21.00
CA LEU A 11 -2.26 50.30 -19.89
C LEU A 11 -1.66 51.64 -19.44
N GLN A 12 -1.90 52.03 -18.18
CA GLN A 12 -0.84 52.38 -17.23
C GLN A 12 -1.40 52.80 -15.86
N ALA A 13 -1.04 51.99 -14.84
CA ALA A 13 -0.67 52.34 -13.46
C ALA A 13 -0.65 51.00 -12.70
N GLY A 14 0.45 50.42 -12.25
CA GLY A 14 1.58 51.04 -11.56
C GLY A 14 1.63 50.46 -10.14
N GLY A 15 2.39 49.36 -9.97
CA GLY A 15 3.01 48.93 -8.71
C GLY A 15 2.15 48.25 -7.63
N SER A 16 2.39 46.94 -7.43
CA SER A 16 2.38 46.17 -6.15
C SER A 16 1.64 44.82 -6.12
N ARG A 17 1.11 44.28 -7.24
CA ARG A 17 0.30 43.04 -7.21
C ARG A 17 1.06 41.71 -7.24
N THR A 18 2.37 41.70 -7.48
CA THR A 18 3.15 40.46 -7.66
C THR A 18 3.63 39.82 -6.37
N ALA A 19 3.79 40.59 -5.28
CA ALA A 19 4.20 40.04 -3.98
C ALA A 19 3.03 39.43 -3.19
N GLU A 20 1.83 40.04 -3.26
CA GLU A 20 0.63 39.53 -2.59
C GLU A 20 0.05 38.27 -3.27
N SER A 21 0.13 38.15 -4.59
CA SER A 21 -0.32 36.92 -5.27
C SER A 21 0.62 35.74 -4.98
N ALA A 22 1.93 35.97 -4.92
CA ALA A 22 2.92 34.96 -4.57
C ALA A 22 2.76 34.51 -3.10
N GLN A 23 2.61 35.44 -2.14
CA GLN A 23 2.38 35.09 -0.73
C GLN A 23 1.01 34.45 -0.49
N LYS A 24 -0.04 34.82 -1.23
CA LYS A 24 -1.35 34.17 -1.12
C LYS A 24 -1.33 32.76 -1.69
N THR A 25 -0.65 32.55 -2.82
CA THR A 25 -0.47 31.24 -3.46
C THR A 25 0.39 30.32 -2.58
N GLN A 26 1.44 30.87 -1.97
CA GLN A 26 2.35 30.15 -1.07
C GLN A 26 1.67 29.82 0.28
N ARG A 27 0.85 30.71 0.84
CA ARG A 27 0.02 30.41 2.02
C ARG A 27 -1.08 29.40 1.73
N THR A 28 -1.70 29.41 0.55
CA THR A 28 -2.69 28.38 0.19
C THR A 28 -2.04 27.02 -0.05
N SER A 29 -0.86 26.96 -0.68
CA SER A 29 -0.13 25.69 -0.84
C SER A 29 0.42 25.15 0.47
N GLU A 30 0.89 26.02 1.37
CA GLU A 30 1.31 25.62 2.72
C GLU A 30 0.11 25.18 3.58
N ASP A 31 -1.04 25.85 3.50
CA ASP A 31 -2.25 25.48 4.24
C ASP A 31 -2.90 24.20 3.67
N GLU A 32 -2.84 23.95 2.36
CA GLU A 32 -3.24 22.67 1.74
C GLU A 32 -2.31 21.52 2.13
N GLY A 33 -0.99 21.72 2.08
CA GLY A 33 -0.01 20.74 2.57
C GLY A 33 -0.18 20.42 4.05
N ARG A 34 -0.56 21.41 4.86
CA ARG A 34 -0.85 21.26 6.30
C ARG A 34 -2.18 20.57 6.57
N ARG A 35 -3.18 20.72 5.68
CA ARG A 35 -4.45 19.99 5.73
C ARG A 35 -4.28 18.52 5.35
N ASN A 36 -3.46 18.21 4.34
CA ASN A 36 -3.21 16.84 3.90
C ASN A 36 -2.40 16.03 4.93
N THR A 37 -1.48 16.68 5.66
CA THR A 37 -0.68 16.03 6.72
C THR A 37 -1.44 15.86 8.05
N ALA A 38 -2.55 16.57 8.27
CA ALA A 38 -3.34 16.47 9.51
C ALA A 38 -3.97 15.08 9.75
N HIS A 39 -3.91 14.19 8.75
CA HIS A 39 -4.48 12.86 8.75
C HIS A 39 -3.45 11.74 8.95
N LEU A 40 -2.15 12.04 9.03
CA LEU A 40 -1.09 11.05 9.21
C LEU A 40 -0.22 11.44 10.41
N GLN A 41 0.01 10.52 11.34
CA GLN A 41 0.86 10.75 12.52
C GLN A 41 1.95 9.68 12.60
N VAL A 42 3.15 10.09 13.02
CA VAL A 42 4.28 9.19 13.22
C VAL A 42 4.07 8.42 14.52
N ASP A 43 4.17 7.09 14.46
CA ASP A 43 4.14 6.22 15.63
C ASP A 43 5.48 6.24 16.40
N LEU A 44 5.54 5.51 17.51
CA LEU A 44 6.74 5.40 18.35
C LEU A 44 7.94 4.75 17.62
N GLU A 45 7.70 4.11 16.47
CA GLU A 45 8.69 3.38 15.69
C GLU A 45 9.11 4.13 14.41
N GLY A 46 8.56 5.33 14.16
CA GLY A 46 8.90 6.16 13.00
C GLY A 46 8.10 5.86 11.73
N SER A 47 7.02 5.09 11.82
CA SER A 47 6.09 4.78 10.71
C SER A 47 4.85 5.68 10.78
N LEU A 48 4.23 6.01 9.64
CA LEU A 48 3.01 6.81 9.64
C LEU A 48 1.74 5.96 9.78
N ILE A 49 0.84 6.40 10.65
CA ILE A 49 -0.50 5.84 10.87
C ILE A 49 -1.56 6.85 10.41
N TYR A 50 -2.58 6.36 9.70
CA TYR A 50 -3.69 7.19 9.24
C TYR A 50 -4.78 7.39 10.30
N HIS A 51 -5.20 8.64 10.44
CA HIS A 51 -6.30 9.08 11.28
C HIS A 51 -7.31 9.89 10.46
N GLY A 52 -8.47 9.28 10.24
CA GLY A 52 -9.57 9.88 9.50
C GLY A 52 -10.15 11.13 10.16
N ALA A 53 -11.03 11.82 9.43
CA ALA A 53 -11.59 13.12 9.83
C ALA A 53 -12.31 13.14 11.19
N THR A 54 -12.81 11.99 11.64
CA THR A 54 -13.54 11.78 12.90
C THR A 54 -12.64 11.39 14.07
N SER A 55 -11.33 11.23 13.85
CA SER A 55 -10.39 10.80 14.89
C SER A 55 -10.18 11.86 15.97
N ILE A 56 -10.20 11.45 17.24
CA ILE A 56 -9.84 12.32 18.38
C ILE A 56 -8.37 12.76 18.35
N TYR A 57 -7.50 12.00 17.68
CA TYR A 57 -6.09 12.37 17.51
C TYR A 57 -5.93 13.60 16.60
N ARG A 58 -6.97 13.92 15.82
CA ARG A 58 -7.09 15.16 15.07
C ARG A 58 -7.33 16.35 16.02
N ALA A 59 -8.07 16.16 17.12
CA ALA A 59 -8.40 17.18 18.14
C ALA A 59 -7.19 17.90 18.75
N ASN A 60 -6.07 17.19 18.87
CA ASN A 60 -4.85 17.72 19.47
C ASN A 60 -3.94 18.43 18.45
N ALA A 61 -4.01 18.08 17.16
CA ALA A 61 -3.24 18.76 16.11
C ALA A 61 -3.63 20.25 16.00
N TYR A 62 -4.89 20.59 16.25
CA TYR A 62 -5.35 21.98 16.29
C TYR A 62 -5.10 22.70 17.63
N ARG A 63 -4.84 21.97 18.73
CA ARG A 63 -4.54 22.56 20.05
C ARG A 63 -3.05 22.83 20.24
N LEU A 64 -2.19 22.00 19.63
CA LEU A 64 -0.73 22.16 19.65
C LEU A 64 -0.24 23.35 18.81
N THR A 65 -1.01 23.84 17.85
CA THR A 65 -0.69 25.09 17.12
C THR A 65 -0.90 26.35 17.97
N THR A 66 -1.57 26.24 19.13
CA THR A 66 -1.78 27.37 20.07
C THR A 66 -0.91 27.34 21.32
N SER A 67 -0.08 26.31 21.52
CA SER A 67 0.79 26.22 22.70
C SER A 67 2.22 25.90 22.28
N ASN A 68 2.99 26.97 22.06
CA ASN A 68 4.42 26.89 21.87
C ASN A 68 5.06 26.59 23.24
N THR A 69 5.22 25.31 23.57
CA THR A 69 6.21 24.71 24.51
C THR A 69 5.79 23.30 24.86
N LEU A 70 6.65 22.30 24.58
CA LEU A 70 7.18 21.33 25.56
C LEU A 70 7.95 20.20 24.86
N GLY A 71 9.24 20.08 25.22
CA GLY A 71 9.93 18.80 25.42
C GLY A 71 10.37 18.03 24.18
N ALA A 72 11.61 18.24 23.76
CA ALA A 72 12.37 17.24 23.02
C ALA A 72 12.47 15.96 23.88
N PHE A 73 11.69 14.94 23.51
CA PHE A 73 11.82 13.62 24.11
C PHE A 73 13.03 12.91 23.49
N SER A 74 13.94 12.49 24.36
CA SER A 74 15.15 11.75 24.05
C SER A 74 14.86 10.51 23.21
N SER A 75 15.62 10.36 22.13
CA SER A 75 15.72 9.15 21.32
C SER A 75 16.13 7.96 22.19
N GLN A 76 15.15 7.18 22.64
CA GLN A 76 15.40 5.87 23.21
C GLN A 76 15.48 4.85 22.06
N SER A 77 16.44 3.94 22.21
CA SER A 77 16.83 2.89 21.28
C SER A 77 15.66 2.27 20.53
N SER A 78 15.76 2.30 19.21
CA SER A 78 14.96 1.54 18.25
C SER A 78 14.78 0.09 18.70
N PRO A 79 13.53 -0.39 18.94
CA PRO A 79 13.30 -1.81 19.09
C PRO A 79 13.70 -2.49 17.78
N LYS A 80 14.58 -3.50 17.88
CA LYS A 80 15.01 -4.29 16.74
C LYS A 80 13.78 -4.90 16.08
N LEU A 81 13.60 -4.60 14.79
CA LEU A 81 12.68 -5.30 13.89
C LEU A 81 12.81 -6.80 14.19
N VAL A 82 11.71 -7.45 14.59
CA VAL A 82 11.69 -8.90 14.82
C VAL A 82 12.26 -9.54 13.57
N SER A 83 13.40 -10.20 13.72
CA SER A 83 14.11 -10.85 12.63
C SER A 83 13.14 -11.74 11.86
N GLU A 84 12.87 -11.36 10.62
CA GLU A 84 11.98 -12.04 9.68
C GLU A 84 12.43 -13.48 9.38
N SER A 85 13.62 -13.87 9.87
CA SER A 85 14.10 -15.26 9.97
C SER A 85 13.21 -16.21 10.79
N THR A 86 12.06 -15.74 11.29
CA THR A 86 11.26 -16.53 12.24
C THR A 86 10.22 -17.41 11.57
N PHE A 87 9.83 -17.27 10.29
CA PHE A 87 8.70 -18.06 9.74
C PHE A 87 9.05 -19.16 8.74
N GLU A 88 10.34 -19.41 8.43
CA GLU A 88 10.73 -20.53 7.56
C GLU A 88 10.30 -21.89 8.15
N HIS A 89 10.39 -22.05 9.48
CA HIS A 89 9.93 -23.27 10.16
C HIS A 89 8.44 -23.56 9.95
N VAL A 90 7.62 -22.52 9.68
CA VAL A 90 6.21 -22.72 9.36
C VAL A 90 6.08 -23.35 7.98
N ALA A 91 6.81 -22.85 6.99
CA ALA A 91 6.85 -23.48 5.66
C ALA A 91 7.30 -24.94 5.75
N GLU A 92 8.37 -25.21 6.51
CA GLU A 92 8.86 -26.57 6.75
C GLU A 92 7.83 -27.47 7.44
N HIS A 93 7.06 -26.94 8.40
CA HIS A 93 5.98 -27.67 9.07
C HIS A 93 4.90 -28.15 8.08
N PHE A 94 4.61 -27.34 7.06
CA PHE A 94 3.70 -27.71 5.97
C PHE A 94 4.38 -28.52 4.85
N GLY A 95 5.64 -28.94 5.04
CA GLY A 95 6.41 -29.74 4.08
C GLY A 95 6.92 -28.95 2.88
N ILE A 96 7.03 -27.62 3.01
CA ILE A 96 7.42 -26.72 1.92
C ILE A 96 8.88 -26.31 2.10
N SER A 97 9.70 -26.60 1.10
CA SER A 97 11.02 -25.98 0.96
C SER A 97 10.89 -24.72 0.11
N LEU A 98 11.38 -23.57 0.61
CA LEU A 98 11.30 -22.31 -0.13
C LEU A 98 12.19 -22.27 -1.38
N GLN A 99 13.13 -23.21 -1.51
CA GLN A 99 14.02 -23.36 -2.67
C GLN A 99 13.53 -24.42 -3.68
N ASP A 100 12.33 -24.97 -3.49
CA ASP A 100 11.77 -25.99 -4.38
C ASP A 100 11.50 -25.43 -5.80
N GLU A 101 11.64 -26.26 -6.83
CA GLU A 101 11.25 -25.94 -8.21
C GLU A 101 9.76 -25.56 -8.28
N LEU A 102 8.92 -26.14 -7.42
CA LEU A 102 7.51 -25.83 -7.35
C LEU A 102 7.25 -24.36 -6.97
N VAL A 103 8.08 -23.78 -6.09
CA VAL A 103 8.01 -22.35 -5.74
C VAL A 103 8.32 -21.50 -6.97
N SER A 104 9.33 -21.88 -7.75
CA SER A 104 9.71 -21.18 -8.97
C SER A 104 8.62 -21.24 -10.05
N ASP A 105 7.99 -22.42 -10.27
CA ASP A 105 6.84 -22.52 -11.19
C ASP A 105 5.67 -21.67 -10.67
N ALA A 106 5.37 -21.71 -9.38
CA ALA A 106 4.27 -20.94 -8.81
C ALA A 106 4.47 -19.42 -9.02
N LEU A 107 5.68 -18.90 -8.79
CA LEU A 107 6.04 -17.51 -9.10
C LEU A 107 5.82 -17.20 -10.58
N LEU A 108 6.28 -18.07 -11.47
CA LEU A 108 6.09 -17.91 -12.91
C LEU A 108 4.61 -17.84 -13.28
N GLN A 109 3.78 -18.76 -12.78
CA GLN A 109 2.34 -18.77 -13.06
C GLN A 109 1.64 -17.53 -12.51
N PHE A 110 1.98 -17.08 -11.30
CA PHE A 110 1.42 -15.86 -10.71
C PHE A 110 1.73 -14.63 -11.57
N PHE A 111 3.00 -14.41 -11.92
CA PHE A 111 3.40 -13.23 -12.70
C PHE A 111 2.90 -13.29 -14.15
N LYS A 112 2.65 -14.49 -14.69
CA LYS A 112 2.08 -14.68 -16.02
C LYS A 112 0.58 -14.39 -16.06
N TRP A 113 -0.18 -14.87 -15.07
CA TRP A 113 -1.64 -14.90 -15.15
C TRP A 113 -2.33 -13.93 -14.20
N GLN A 114 -1.89 -13.78 -12.95
CA GLN A 114 -2.55 -12.91 -11.97
C GLN A 114 -2.06 -11.46 -12.05
N TYR A 115 -0.75 -11.28 -12.12
CA TYR A 115 -0.10 -9.97 -12.03
C TYR A 115 -0.65 -8.91 -13.00
N PRO A 116 -0.89 -9.20 -14.30
CA PRO A 116 -1.34 -8.19 -15.26
C PRO A 116 -2.71 -7.57 -14.95
N HIS A 117 -3.54 -8.21 -14.12
CA HIS A 117 -4.90 -7.75 -13.86
C HIS A 117 -5.00 -6.66 -12.79
N PHE A 118 -4.15 -6.72 -11.76
CA PHE A 118 -4.28 -5.84 -10.59
C PHE A 118 -2.98 -5.15 -10.18
N MET A 119 -1.82 -5.70 -10.54
CA MET A 119 -0.49 -5.12 -10.30
C MET A 119 -0.22 -4.62 -8.86
N PHE A 120 -0.90 -5.19 -7.85
CA PHE A 120 -0.72 -4.81 -6.44
C PHE A 120 0.62 -5.29 -5.84
N ILE A 121 1.41 -6.07 -6.60
CA ILE A 121 2.77 -6.49 -6.24
C ILE A 121 3.70 -6.01 -7.33
N TYR A 122 4.59 -5.06 -7.04
CA TYR A 122 5.58 -4.65 -8.02
C TYR A 122 6.64 -5.73 -8.19
N ARG A 123 6.65 -6.36 -9.37
CA ARG A 123 7.43 -7.57 -9.66
C ARG A 123 8.92 -7.35 -9.42
N GLU A 124 9.47 -6.24 -9.88
CA GLU A 124 10.90 -5.97 -9.86
C GLU A 124 11.41 -5.81 -8.42
N ALA A 125 10.69 -5.05 -7.59
CA ALA A 125 11.02 -4.90 -6.17
C ALA A 125 10.85 -6.21 -5.39
N PHE A 126 9.78 -6.96 -5.65
CA PHE A 126 9.57 -8.27 -5.00
C PHE A 126 10.70 -9.26 -5.36
N LEU A 127 11.05 -9.39 -6.63
CA LEU A 127 12.09 -10.33 -7.08
C LEU A 127 13.48 -9.92 -6.63
N ARG A 128 13.76 -8.61 -6.56
CA ARG A 128 15.01 -8.08 -6.00
C ARG A 128 15.17 -8.47 -4.54
N ASP A 129 14.13 -8.31 -3.73
CA ASP A 129 14.16 -8.69 -2.32
C ASP A 129 14.16 -10.22 -2.16
N HIS A 130 13.49 -10.97 -3.04
CA HIS A 130 13.44 -12.44 -2.99
C HIS A 130 14.79 -13.10 -3.27
N PHE A 131 15.52 -12.63 -4.28
CA PHE A 131 16.81 -13.19 -4.71
C PHE A 131 18.03 -12.46 -4.13
N GLY A 132 17.83 -11.29 -3.49
CA GLY A 132 18.88 -10.46 -2.92
C GLY A 132 19.26 -10.83 -1.49
N GLU A 133 20.00 -9.93 -0.83
CA GLU A 133 20.34 -10.05 0.58
C GLU A 133 19.10 -9.77 1.45
N ARG A 134 18.75 -10.73 2.31
CA ARG A 134 17.53 -10.66 3.15
C ARG A 134 17.60 -9.66 4.31
N SER A 135 18.72 -8.96 4.47
CA SER A 135 18.84 -7.88 5.43
C SER A 135 18.05 -6.67 4.94
N ASN A 136 16.91 -6.39 5.57
CA ASN A 136 16.06 -5.23 5.32
C ASN A 136 15.16 -5.31 4.05
N CYS A 137 14.55 -6.46 3.80
CA CYS A 137 13.52 -6.61 2.77
C CYS A 137 12.27 -5.80 3.13
N LYS A 138 11.82 -4.92 2.23
CA LYS A 138 10.57 -4.14 2.40
C LYS A 138 9.40 -4.80 1.66
N TYR A 139 9.70 -5.50 0.57
CA TYR A 139 8.74 -5.97 -0.43
C TYR A 139 8.64 -7.49 -0.50
N TRP A 140 9.27 -8.18 0.45
CA TRP A 140 9.26 -9.63 0.54
C TRP A 140 9.04 -10.06 1.97
N SER A 141 8.30 -11.16 2.15
CA SER A 141 8.20 -11.90 3.40
C SER A 141 7.87 -13.37 3.08
N SER A 142 8.15 -14.30 4.00
CA SER A 142 7.76 -15.70 3.84
C SER A 142 6.25 -15.85 3.63
N ALA A 143 5.45 -15.10 4.38
CA ALA A 143 3.99 -15.07 4.24
C ALA A 143 3.54 -14.63 2.84
N LEU A 144 4.14 -13.55 2.32
CA LEU A 144 3.81 -13.04 0.99
C LEU A 144 4.23 -14.04 -0.10
N LEU A 145 5.43 -14.60 -0.02
CA LEU A 145 5.91 -15.62 -0.96
C LEU A 145 4.96 -16.82 -1.00
N LEU A 146 4.61 -17.37 0.16
CA LEU A 146 3.67 -18.49 0.25
C LEU A 146 2.28 -18.13 -0.30
N SER A 147 1.80 -16.91 -0.06
CA SER A 147 0.53 -16.42 -0.61
C SER A 147 0.55 -16.33 -2.14
N ILE A 148 1.65 -15.81 -2.71
CA ILE A 148 1.89 -15.77 -4.15
C ILE A 148 1.96 -17.20 -4.71
N CYS A 149 2.66 -18.11 -4.04
CA CYS A 149 2.76 -19.50 -4.46
C CYS A 149 1.41 -20.21 -4.45
N ALA A 150 0.57 -19.99 -3.42
CA ALA A 150 -0.77 -20.55 -3.36
C ALA A 150 -1.61 -20.14 -4.57
N LEU A 151 -1.63 -18.84 -4.89
CA LEU A 151 -2.40 -18.33 -6.02
C LEU A 151 -1.78 -18.74 -7.37
N GLY A 152 -0.46 -18.69 -7.51
CA GLY A 152 0.26 -19.10 -8.72
C GLY A 152 0.08 -20.57 -9.04
N THR A 153 0.23 -21.46 -8.05
CA THR A 153 -0.01 -22.90 -8.23
C THR A 153 -1.47 -23.20 -8.59
N LEU A 154 -2.45 -22.48 -8.03
CA LEU A 154 -3.87 -22.62 -8.40
C LEU A 154 -4.11 -22.34 -9.89
N MET A 155 -3.33 -21.44 -10.48
CA MET A 155 -3.40 -21.07 -11.89
C MET A 155 -2.53 -21.96 -12.80
N SER A 156 -1.74 -22.87 -12.24
CA SER A 156 -0.88 -23.74 -13.02
C SER A 156 -1.68 -24.65 -13.95
N PRO A 157 -1.22 -24.89 -15.19
CA PRO A 157 -1.85 -25.87 -16.08
C PRO A 157 -1.73 -27.31 -15.55
N ASP A 158 -0.66 -27.63 -14.81
CA ASP A 158 -0.46 -28.96 -14.21
C ASP A 158 -1.40 -29.15 -13.01
N LYS A 159 -2.25 -30.19 -13.09
CA LYS A 159 -3.17 -30.56 -12.02
C LYS A 159 -2.45 -30.89 -10.71
N ARG A 160 -1.25 -31.48 -10.78
CA ARG A 160 -0.45 -31.82 -9.59
C ARG A 160 -0.01 -30.56 -8.85
N HIS A 161 0.42 -29.54 -9.58
CA HIS A 161 0.79 -28.26 -8.97
C HIS A 161 -0.42 -27.58 -8.33
N ARG A 162 -1.59 -27.62 -8.99
CA ARG A 162 -2.84 -27.10 -8.40
C ARG A 162 -3.21 -27.80 -7.08
N GLN A 163 -2.92 -29.08 -6.93
CA GLN A 163 -3.17 -29.83 -5.69
C GLN A 163 -2.28 -29.40 -4.53
N ALA A 164 -1.05 -28.92 -4.81
CA ALA A 164 -0.15 -28.40 -3.79
C ALA A 164 -0.53 -27.01 -3.28
N SER A 165 -1.42 -26.30 -3.99
CA SER A 165 -1.79 -24.92 -3.66
C SER A 165 -2.36 -24.75 -2.24
N GLU A 166 -3.04 -25.77 -1.72
CA GLU A 166 -3.61 -25.76 -0.37
C GLU A 166 -2.55 -25.73 0.73
N GLN A 167 -1.40 -26.39 0.50
CA GLN A 167 -0.30 -26.41 1.47
C GLN A 167 0.31 -25.01 1.58
N PHE A 168 0.59 -24.36 0.45
CA PHE A 168 1.07 -22.98 0.41
C PHE A 168 0.07 -22.02 1.07
N PHE A 169 -1.22 -22.19 0.76
CA PHE A 169 -2.28 -21.38 1.35
C PHE A 169 -2.32 -21.52 2.88
N SER A 170 -2.32 -22.76 3.39
CA SER A 170 -2.41 -23.04 4.82
C SER A 170 -1.21 -22.49 5.61
N ALA A 171 -0.01 -22.58 5.02
CA ALA A 171 1.19 -22.00 5.59
C ALA A 171 1.13 -20.46 5.62
N ALA A 172 0.73 -19.84 4.51
CA ALA A 172 0.57 -18.40 4.41
C ALA A 172 -0.50 -17.86 5.38
N GLU A 173 -1.67 -18.48 5.43
CA GLU A 173 -2.77 -18.12 6.33
C GLU A 173 -2.33 -18.20 7.78
N SER A 174 -1.62 -19.27 8.16
CA SER A 174 -1.13 -19.46 9.53
C SER A 174 -0.19 -18.33 9.97
N ILE A 175 0.73 -17.88 9.10
CA ILE A 175 1.62 -16.76 9.41
C ILE A 175 0.82 -15.45 9.47
N LEU A 176 0.01 -15.14 8.44
CA LEU A 176 -0.71 -13.88 8.34
C LEU A 176 -1.75 -13.69 9.44
N ILE A 177 -2.46 -14.74 9.84
CA ILE A 177 -3.46 -14.66 10.92
C ILE A 177 -2.80 -14.45 12.29
N VAL A 178 -1.62 -15.04 12.52
CA VAL A 178 -0.95 -14.94 13.81
C VAL A 178 -0.17 -13.63 13.96
N SER A 179 0.55 -13.18 12.93
CA SER A 179 1.46 -12.03 13.03
C SER A 179 1.03 -10.82 12.20
N GLY A 180 0.19 -11.01 11.17
CA GLY A 180 -0.14 -9.95 10.22
C GLY A 180 -1.03 -8.84 10.77
N PHE A 181 -1.79 -9.08 11.84
CA PHE A 181 -2.68 -8.08 12.44
C PHE A 181 -1.98 -7.11 13.39
N THR A 182 -0.85 -7.51 14.00
CA THR A 182 -0.17 -6.70 15.02
C THR A 182 0.40 -5.41 14.43
N LYS A 183 0.96 -5.50 13.23
CA LYS A 183 1.50 -4.35 12.51
C LYS A 183 1.24 -4.51 11.01
N PRO A 184 0.25 -3.80 10.46
CA PRO A 184 0.04 -3.74 9.02
C PRO A 184 1.31 -3.29 8.30
N SER A 185 1.54 -3.87 7.13
CA SER A 185 2.69 -3.60 6.28
C SER A 185 2.35 -3.88 4.81
N ILE A 186 3.17 -3.40 3.88
CA ILE A 186 3.01 -3.65 2.44
C ILE A 186 2.82 -5.14 2.15
N VAL A 187 3.69 -5.99 2.70
CA VAL A 187 3.67 -7.43 2.46
C VAL A 187 2.44 -8.12 3.05
N THR A 188 1.90 -7.63 4.18
CA THR A 188 0.65 -8.18 4.76
C THR A 188 -0.58 -7.80 3.93
N VAL A 189 -0.66 -6.56 3.43
CA VAL A 189 -1.75 -6.13 2.52
C VAL A 189 -1.75 -7.01 1.26
N GLN A 190 -0.59 -7.17 0.64
CA GLN A 190 -0.42 -7.99 -0.57
C GLN A 190 -0.71 -9.47 -0.29
N GLY A 191 -0.25 -10.00 0.85
CA GLY A 191 -0.50 -11.37 1.28
C GLY A 191 -1.99 -11.67 1.45
N PHE A 192 -2.71 -10.87 2.24
CA PHE A 192 -4.15 -11.03 2.42
C PHE A 192 -4.93 -10.89 1.11
N LEU A 193 -4.52 -9.97 0.22
CA LEU A 193 -5.16 -9.83 -1.08
C LEU A 193 -4.92 -11.05 -1.99
N CYS A 194 -3.73 -11.66 -1.97
CA CYS A 194 -3.47 -12.95 -2.63
C CYS A 194 -4.36 -14.07 -2.05
N LEU A 195 -4.46 -14.19 -0.73
CA LEU A 195 -5.33 -15.19 -0.08
C LEU A 195 -6.81 -14.97 -0.41
N ALA A 196 -7.25 -13.71 -0.54
CA ALA A 196 -8.59 -13.37 -0.96
C ALA A 196 -8.91 -13.92 -2.36
N PHE A 197 -8.04 -13.66 -3.34
CA PHE A 197 -8.18 -14.17 -4.70
C PHE A 197 -8.11 -15.70 -4.76
N TYR A 198 -7.25 -16.33 -3.95
CA TYR A 198 -7.17 -17.78 -3.85
C TYR A 198 -8.51 -18.41 -3.41
N GLU A 199 -9.09 -17.92 -2.31
CA GLU A 199 -10.36 -18.43 -1.78
C GLU A 199 -11.52 -18.18 -2.75
N ILE A 200 -11.55 -17.02 -3.41
CA ILE A 200 -12.55 -16.73 -4.46
C ILE A 200 -12.39 -17.70 -5.63
N GLY A 201 -11.15 -17.95 -6.09
CA GLY A 201 -10.86 -18.89 -7.18
C GLY A 201 -11.25 -20.34 -6.85
N ARG A 202 -11.25 -20.70 -5.56
CA ARG A 202 -11.74 -21.98 -5.06
C ARG A 202 -13.25 -22.06 -4.83
N GLY A 203 -13.97 -20.94 -4.94
CA GLY A 203 -15.41 -20.84 -4.67
C GLY A 203 -15.77 -20.58 -3.21
N ASN A 204 -14.80 -20.34 -2.33
CA ASN A 204 -15.01 -20.01 -0.92
C ASN A 204 -15.25 -18.50 -0.74
N LEU A 205 -16.35 -18.03 -1.34
CA LEU A 205 -16.59 -16.60 -1.58
C LEU A 205 -16.62 -15.74 -0.30
N SER A 206 -17.22 -16.24 0.78
CA SER A 206 -17.31 -15.50 2.04
C SER A 206 -15.95 -15.29 2.70
N LYS A 207 -15.08 -16.32 2.68
CA LYS A 207 -13.73 -16.24 3.26
C LYS A 207 -12.85 -15.32 2.41
N GLY A 208 -12.93 -15.46 1.08
CA GLY A 208 -12.22 -14.57 0.16
C GLY A 208 -12.65 -13.10 0.27
N TRP A 209 -13.95 -12.83 0.39
CA TRP A 209 -14.44 -11.47 0.66
C TRP A 209 -13.93 -10.93 2.00
N GLY A 210 -13.93 -11.76 3.05
CA GLY A 210 -13.37 -11.41 4.36
C GLY A 210 -11.89 -11.00 4.29
N PHE A 211 -11.06 -11.78 3.61
CA PHE A 211 -9.65 -11.44 3.41
C PHE A 211 -9.45 -10.17 2.60
N SER A 212 -10.25 -9.94 1.55
CA SER A 212 -10.16 -8.70 0.78
C SER A 212 -10.45 -7.48 1.67
N GLY A 213 -11.45 -7.56 2.54
CA GLY A 213 -11.77 -6.50 3.50
C GLY A 213 -10.67 -6.25 4.54
N ILE A 214 -9.94 -7.30 4.96
CA ILE A 214 -8.75 -7.15 5.81
C ILE A 214 -7.66 -6.37 5.06
N ALA A 215 -7.33 -6.78 3.84
CA ALA A 215 -6.33 -6.10 3.02
C ALA A 215 -6.68 -4.62 2.78
N PHE A 216 -7.94 -4.31 2.46
CA PHE A 216 -8.37 -2.93 2.21
C PHE A 216 -8.30 -2.05 3.45
N ARG A 217 -8.66 -2.58 4.63
CA ARG A 217 -8.52 -1.85 5.90
C ARG A 217 -7.05 -1.63 6.27
N MET A 218 -6.20 -2.62 6.06
CA MET A 218 -4.75 -2.46 6.28
C MET A 218 -4.14 -1.41 5.35
N ALA A 219 -4.52 -1.41 4.07
CA ALA A 219 -4.11 -0.36 3.13
C ALA A 219 -4.56 1.03 3.61
N GLN A 220 -5.77 1.13 4.15
CA GLN A 220 -6.28 2.38 4.72
C GLN A 220 -5.57 2.83 5.99
N ASP A 221 -5.25 1.89 6.88
CA ASP A 221 -4.55 2.13 8.14
C ASP A 221 -3.12 2.64 7.88
N LEU A 222 -2.46 2.05 6.89
CA LEU A 222 -1.20 2.56 6.37
C LEU A 222 -1.38 3.92 5.69
N GLY A 223 -2.58 4.28 5.22
CA GLY A 223 -2.85 5.57 4.59
C GLY A 223 -2.63 5.58 3.09
N PHE A 224 -2.71 4.43 2.41
CA PHE A 224 -2.40 4.25 0.98
C PHE A 224 -3.28 5.10 0.06
N GLN A 225 -4.45 5.55 0.54
CA GLN A 225 -5.38 6.48 -0.11
C GLN A 225 -4.90 7.94 -0.17
N ARG A 226 -3.73 8.26 0.40
CA ARG A 226 -3.13 9.60 0.38
C ARG A 226 -1.84 9.56 -0.45
N ASP A 227 -1.65 10.55 -1.32
CA ASP A 227 -0.43 10.60 -2.13
C ASP A 227 0.83 10.75 -1.25
N PRO A 228 1.81 9.86 -1.39
CA PRO A 228 3.10 9.94 -0.70
C PRO A 228 3.83 11.29 -0.81
N LYS A 229 3.70 12.00 -1.94
CA LYS A 229 4.42 13.25 -2.23
C LYS A 229 4.24 14.30 -1.14
N HIS A 230 3.09 14.30 -0.45
CA HIS A 230 2.75 15.33 0.53
C HIS A 230 3.33 15.12 1.93
N TRP A 231 3.88 13.94 2.24
CA TRP A 231 4.29 13.60 3.61
C TRP A 231 5.57 12.76 3.68
N ILE A 232 6.25 12.56 2.56
CA ILE A 232 7.51 11.81 2.45
C ILE A 232 8.57 12.21 3.50
N SER A 233 8.64 13.50 3.86
CA SER A 233 9.61 13.99 4.86
C SER A 233 9.38 13.45 6.28
N HIS A 234 8.25 12.79 6.53
CA HIS A 234 7.84 12.30 7.84
C HIS A 234 7.72 10.77 7.91
N ASP A 235 7.94 10.06 6.80
CA ASP A 235 7.89 8.58 6.78
C ASP A 235 9.24 7.99 6.39
N SER A 236 9.89 7.36 7.36
CA SER A 236 11.18 6.69 7.16
C SER A 236 11.11 5.50 6.19
N SER A 237 9.92 4.96 5.91
CA SER A 237 9.72 3.87 4.96
C SER A 237 9.75 4.32 3.50
N LEU A 238 9.48 5.59 3.21
CA LEU A 238 9.47 6.20 1.87
C LEU A 238 10.80 6.89 1.56
N VAL A 239 11.81 6.10 1.23
CA VAL A 239 13.17 6.61 0.99
C VAL A 239 13.37 7.00 -0.47
N THR A 240 12.60 6.40 -1.37
CA THR A 240 12.79 6.53 -2.83
C THR A 240 11.48 6.79 -3.57
N GLU A 241 11.57 7.36 -4.78
CA GLU A 241 10.42 7.49 -5.70
C GLU A 241 9.81 6.12 -6.06
N GLU A 242 10.64 5.06 -6.10
CA GLU A 242 10.17 3.69 -6.28
C GLU A 242 9.22 3.28 -5.15
N ASP A 243 9.57 3.57 -3.89
CA ASP A 243 8.73 3.26 -2.72
C ASP A 243 7.35 3.94 -2.83
N MET A 244 7.33 5.19 -3.28
CA MET A 244 6.10 5.96 -3.45
C MET A 244 5.19 5.36 -4.52
N GLU A 245 5.75 5.03 -5.67
CA GLU A 245 5.00 4.49 -6.79
C GLU A 245 4.52 3.06 -6.51
N ILE A 246 5.30 2.23 -5.81
CA ILE A 246 4.84 0.93 -5.30
C ILE A 246 3.60 1.11 -4.42
N ARG A 247 3.61 2.09 -3.51
CA ARG A 247 2.47 2.39 -2.64
C ARG A 247 1.21 2.79 -3.43
N ARG A 248 1.37 3.68 -4.43
CA ARG A 248 0.26 4.06 -5.33
C ARG A 248 -0.30 2.84 -6.04
N ARG A 249 0.56 1.95 -6.55
CA ARG A 249 0.14 0.71 -7.23
C ARG A 249 -0.61 -0.22 -6.31
N ILE A 250 -0.18 -0.37 -5.05
CA ILE A 250 -0.90 -1.21 -4.08
C ILE A 250 -2.29 -0.62 -3.82
N PHE A 251 -2.41 0.70 -3.66
CA PHE A 251 -3.71 1.36 -3.49
C PHE A 251 -4.64 1.11 -4.68
N TRP A 252 -4.19 1.41 -5.89
CA TRP A 252 -4.99 1.24 -7.10
C TRP A 252 -5.30 -0.23 -7.41
N GLY A 253 -4.39 -1.14 -7.06
CA GLY A 253 -4.61 -2.58 -7.11
C GLY A 253 -5.70 -3.02 -6.13
N CYS A 254 -5.69 -2.52 -4.89
CA CYS A 254 -6.77 -2.74 -3.92
C CYS A 254 -8.09 -2.16 -4.42
N TYR A 255 -8.09 -0.93 -4.93
CA TYR A 255 -9.27 -0.25 -5.47
C TYR A 255 -9.91 -1.06 -6.61
N THR A 256 -9.10 -1.52 -7.57
CA THR A 256 -9.57 -2.30 -8.72
C THR A 256 -10.08 -3.68 -8.27
N SER A 257 -9.37 -4.31 -7.33
CA SER A 257 -9.78 -5.59 -6.74
C SER A 257 -11.12 -5.45 -6.01
N ASP A 258 -11.34 -4.39 -5.23
CA ASP A 258 -12.60 -4.11 -4.55
C ASP A 258 -13.77 -4.03 -5.53
N LYS A 259 -13.59 -3.32 -6.67
CA LYS A 259 -14.64 -3.23 -7.70
C LYS A 259 -14.94 -4.57 -8.33
N LEU A 260 -13.91 -5.34 -8.70
CA LEU A 260 -14.11 -6.64 -9.31
C LEU A 260 -14.75 -7.64 -8.34
N ILE A 261 -14.24 -7.76 -7.12
CA ILE A 261 -14.76 -8.68 -6.10
C ILE A 261 -16.21 -8.31 -5.77
N SER A 262 -16.50 -7.01 -5.58
CA SER A 262 -17.86 -6.53 -5.34
C SER A 262 -18.81 -6.87 -6.49
N LEU A 263 -18.36 -6.71 -7.74
CA LEU A 263 -19.12 -7.08 -8.93
C LEU A 263 -19.41 -8.59 -8.99
N ILE A 264 -18.39 -9.44 -8.81
CA ILE A 264 -18.52 -10.90 -8.87
C ILE A 264 -19.46 -11.42 -7.77
N LEU A 265 -19.37 -10.84 -6.57
CA LEU A 265 -20.07 -11.33 -5.39
C LEU A 265 -21.42 -10.64 -5.11
N GLY A 266 -21.76 -9.59 -5.86
CA GLY A 266 -22.93 -8.76 -5.60
C GLY A 266 -22.86 -8.02 -4.25
N ARG A 267 -21.66 -7.56 -3.86
CA ARG A 267 -21.40 -6.88 -2.58
C ARG A 267 -21.19 -5.37 -2.80
N PRO A 268 -21.42 -4.53 -1.78
CA PRO A 268 -21.08 -3.11 -1.88
C PRO A 268 -19.56 -2.92 -1.91
N VAL A 269 -19.13 -1.91 -2.67
CA VAL A 269 -17.74 -1.47 -2.75
C VAL A 269 -17.30 -0.82 -1.44
N TYR A 270 -16.04 -0.99 -1.09
CA TYR A 270 -15.45 -0.43 0.13
C TYR A 270 -14.62 0.84 -0.14
N LEU A 271 -13.86 0.88 -1.23
CA LEU A 271 -12.96 1.99 -1.56
C LEU A 271 -13.62 2.93 -2.57
N PHE A 272 -14.07 4.11 -2.15
CA PHE A 272 -14.67 5.08 -3.07
C PHE A 272 -13.61 5.92 -3.78
N TYR A 273 -13.91 6.36 -5.01
CA TYR A 273 -13.00 7.20 -5.79
C TYR A 273 -12.79 8.57 -5.15
N ASP A 274 -13.86 9.18 -4.60
CA ASP A 274 -13.81 10.50 -3.99
C ASP A 274 -12.96 10.55 -2.70
N ASP A 275 -12.69 9.38 -2.09
CA ASP A 275 -11.82 9.25 -0.93
C ASP A 275 -10.33 9.04 -1.31
N ALA A 276 -10.05 8.85 -2.61
CA ALA A 276 -8.71 8.62 -3.13
C ALA A 276 -8.03 9.95 -3.49
N GLU A 277 -7.06 10.36 -2.69
CA GLU A 277 -6.21 11.53 -2.95
C GLU A 277 -4.87 11.13 -3.59
N VAL A 278 -4.77 9.90 -4.10
CA VAL A 278 -3.57 9.36 -4.73
C VAL A 278 -3.55 9.75 -6.20
N GLU A 279 -2.42 10.24 -6.69
CA GLU A 279 -2.26 10.46 -8.13
C GLU A 279 -2.31 9.14 -8.92
N THR A 280 -2.57 9.24 -10.22
CA THR A 280 -2.49 8.08 -11.12
C THR A 280 -1.06 7.57 -11.21
N THR A 281 -0.88 6.24 -11.26
CA THR A 281 0.43 5.58 -11.30
C THR A 281 1.30 6.06 -12.46
N GLU A 282 2.54 6.40 -12.17
CA GLU A 282 3.55 6.72 -13.18
C GLU A 282 4.30 5.45 -13.62
N ARG A 283 4.78 5.42 -14.87
CA ARG A 283 5.63 4.32 -15.34
C ARG A 283 7.02 4.47 -14.72
N LEU A 284 7.34 3.58 -13.79
CA LEU A 284 8.71 3.39 -13.31
C LEU A 284 9.63 2.98 -14.49
N PRO A 285 10.88 3.48 -14.51
CA PRO A 285 11.86 3.18 -15.55
C PRO A 285 12.26 1.70 -15.60
#